data_AF-A0A6G1WVW8-F1
#
_entry.id   AF-A0A6G1WVW8-F1
#
_cell.length_a   1.000
_cell.length_b   1.000
_cell.length_c   1.000
_cell.angle_alpha   90.00
_cell.angle_beta   90.00
_cell.angle_gamma   90.00
#
_symmetry.space_group_name_H-M   'P 1'
#
loop_
_entity.id
_entity.type
_entity.pdbx_description
1 polymer ?
#
loop_
_entity_poly.entity_id
_entity_poly.type
_entity_poly.pdbx_seq_one_letter_code
_entity_poly.pdbx_strand_id
1 'polypeptide(L)'
;MRLIFLGPPGAGKGTQAKHLTERYGIPQLSTGDMLRVAVAQATEVGKRAKAVMDAGQLVSDEIVNEIVSDRIDAPDCAKGFILDGYPRTVPQAVALDRMLEEKNLKLDAVIELKVDEAALVRRMENRVAETVAAGGTVRSDDNPEAFRRRLQEYREKTAPLSEHYARTGRLKTVDGMADVKTVTAEIEKILA
;
A
#
# COMPACT_ATOMS: atom_id res chain seq x y z
N MET A 1 -5.96 16.24 -0.02
CA MET A 1 -6.08 14.95 -0.72
C MET A 1 -5.31 13.87 0.06
N ARG A 2 -6.00 13.15 0.93
CA ARG A 2 -5.46 12.10 1.81
C ARG A 2 -6.13 10.79 1.41
N LEU A 3 -5.35 9.89 0.84
CA LEU A 3 -5.85 8.68 0.19
C LEU A 3 -5.23 7.44 0.82
N ILE A 4 -5.97 6.33 0.75
CA ILE A 4 -5.44 4.98 0.94
C ILE A 4 -5.58 4.23 -0.37
N PHE A 5 -4.53 3.52 -0.79
CA PHE A 5 -4.61 2.58 -1.89
C PHE A 5 -4.72 1.15 -1.37
N LEU A 6 -5.81 0.49 -1.77
CA LEU A 6 -6.13 -0.88 -1.44
C LEU A 6 -6.09 -1.75 -2.69
N GLY A 7 -5.70 -3.02 -2.52
CA GLY A 7 -5.59 -3.98 -3.61
C GLY A 7 -4.43 -4.94 -3.39
N PRO A 8 -4.47 -6.13 -4.00
CA PRO A 8 -3.44 -7.15 -3.79
C PRO A 8 -2.08 -6.72 -4.36
N PRO A 9 -1.00 -7.45 -4.02
CA PRO A 9 0.28 -7.30 -4.68
C PRO A 9 0.13 -7.40 -6.21
N GLY A 10 0.79 -6.52 -6.95
CA GLY A 10 0.69 -6.51 -8.43
C GLY A 10 -0.54 -5.79 -9.00
N ALA A 11 -1.45 -5.27 -8.17
CA ALA A 11 -2.64 -4.55 -8.66
C ALA A 11 -2.36 -3.17 -9.30
N GLY A 12 -1.12 -2.68 -9.31
CA GLY A 12 -0.77 -1.38 -9.91
C GLY A 12 -0.84 -0.18 -8.96
N LYS A 13 -0.99 -0.38 -7.64
CA LYS A 13 -1.03 0.69 -6.62
C LYS A 13 0.12 1.68 -6.75
N GLY A 14 1.37 1.21 -6.74
CA GLY A 14 2.55 2.07 -6.84
C GLY A 14 2.61 2.87 -8.15
N THR A 15 2.16 2.27 -9.26
CA THR A 15 2.06 2.97 -10.55
C THR A 15 1.08 4.14 -10.46
N GLN A 16 -0.10 3.92 -9.90
CA GLN A 16 -1.10 4.98 -9.73
C GLN A 16 -0.66 6.02 -8.70
N ALA A 17 0.03 5.61 -7.63
CA ALA A 17 0.50 6.50 -6.59
C ALA A 17 1.56 7.47 -7.12
N LYS A 18 2.46 6.98 -7.99
CA LYS A 18 3.43 7.81 -8.70
C LYS A 18 2.76 8.88 -9.57
N HIS A 19 1.76 8.51 -10.38
CA HIS A 19 1.03 9.46 -11.21
C HIS A 19 0.35 10.56 -10.36
N LEU A 20 -0.33 10.19 -9.29
CA LEU A 20 -0.98 11.15 -8.40
C LEU A 20 0.05 12.03 -7.65
N THR A 21 1.19 11.46 -7.26
CA THR A 21 2.28 12.22 -6.62
C THR A 21 2.80 13.30 -7.56
N GLU A 22 3.10 12.94 -8.82
CA GLU A 22 3.59 13.87 -9.84
C GLU A 22 2.54 14.96 -10.17
N ARG A 23 1.27 14.59 -10.24
CA ARG A 23 0.18 15.50 -10.63
C ARG A 23 -0.25 16.47 -9.53
N TYR A 24 -0.38 15.98 -8.29
CA TYR A 24 -0.95 16.75 -7.18
C TYR A 24 0.09 17.20 -6.14
N GLY A 25 1.35 16.77 -6.26
CA GLY A 25 2.41 17.14 -5.34
C GLY A 25 2.18 16.62 -3.92
N ILE A 26 1.58 15.45 -3.78
CA ILE A 26 1.36 14.76 -2.49
C ILE A 26 2.25 13.51 -2.40
N PRO A 27 2.96 13.25 -1.29
CA PRO A 27 3.85 12.11 -1.19
C PRO A 27 3.12 10.77 -1.10
N GLN A 28 3.71 9.73 -1.70
CA GLN A 28 3.38 8.34 -1.43
C GLN A 28 4.11 7.88 -0.16
N LEU A 29 3.35 7.34 0.79
CA LEU A 29 3.82 6.85 2.08
C LEU A 29 3.70 5.32 2.11
N SER A 30 4.85 4.66 1.88
CA SER A 30 4.98 3.20 1.94
C SER A 30 5.55 2.80 3.31
N THR A 31 4.86 1.93 4.06
CA THR A 31 5.32 1.52 5.40
C THR A 31 6.67 0.84 5.40
N GLY A 32 6.98 0.07 4.36
CA GLY A 32 8.30 -0.55 4.21
C GLY A 32 9.42 0.48 4.05
N ASP A 33 9.18 1.56 3.30
CA ASP A 33 10.15 2.64 3.12
C ASP A 33 10.28 3.48 4.38
N MET A 34 9.16 3.83 5.01
CA MET A 34 9.16 4.58 6.27
C MET A 34 9.92 3.83 7.37
N LEU A 35 9.71 2.51 7.51
CA LEU A 35 10.47 1.65 8.43
C LEU A 35 11.98 1.70 8.14
N ARG A 36 12.38 1.52 6.88
CA ARG A 36 13.80 1.56 6.48
C ARG A 36 14.44 2.93 6.77
N VAL A 37 13.73 4.02 6.47
CA VAL A 37 14.20 5.39 6.74
C VAL A 37 14.33 5.62 8.25
N ALA A 38 13.33 5.25 9.03
CA ALA A 38 13.33 5.40 10.49
C ALA A 38 14.52 4.65 11.14
N VAL A 39 14.79 3.41 10.67
CA VAL A 39 15.94 2.60 11.09
C VAL A 39 17.26 3.26 10.69
N ALA A 40 17.39 3.69 9.43
CA ALA A 40 18.61 4.32 8.93
C ALA A 40 18.95 5.64 9.63
N GLN A 41 17.93 6.42 10.01
CA GLN A 41 18.08 7.67 10.75
C GLN A 41 18.23 7.48 12.26
N ALA A 42 18.12 6.25 12.76
CA ALA A 42 18.17 5.92 14.18
C ALA A 42 17.20 6.76 15.04
N THR A 43 15.98 7.00 14.52
CA THR A 43 14.87 7.55 15.31
C THR A 43 14.52 6.62 16.47
N GLU A 44 13.84 7.11 17.51
CA GLU A 44 13.46 6.26 18.65
C GLU A 44 12.57 5.08 18.24
N VAL A 45 11.59 5.33 17.37
CA VAL A 45 10.76 4.27 16.77
C VAL A 45 11.57 3.36 15.84
N GLY A 46 12.52 3.91 15.09
CA GLY A 46 13.43 3.16 14.22
C GLY A 46 14.36 2.21 14.98
N LYS A 47 14.88 2.62 16.14
CA LYS A 47 15.70 1.76 17.02
C LYS A 47 14.90 0.57 17.53
N ARG A 48 13.65 0.80 17.97
CA ARG A 48 12.74 -0.28 18.39
C ARG A 48 12.39 -1.21 17.25
N ALA A 49 12.03 -0.65 16.09
CA ALA A 49 11.76 -1.44 14.87
C ALA A 49 12.97 -2.30 14.49
N LYS A 50 14.19 -1.72 14.51
CA LYS A 50 15.43 -2.43 14.22
C LYS A 50 15.64 -3.61 15.17
N ALA A 51 15.46 -3.42 16.47
CA ALA A 51 15.64 -4.50 17.45
C ALA A 51 14.68 -5.68 17.20
N VAL A 52 13.41 -5.39 16.87
CA VAL A 52 12.42 -6.42 16.51
C VAL A 52 12.82 -7.14 15.22
N MET A 53 13.25 -6.40 14.19
CA MET A 53 13.66 -6.96 12.91
C MET A 53 14.95 -7.82 13.04
N ASP A 54 15.94 -7.36 13.79
CA ASP A 54 17.19 -8.10 14.05
C ASP A 54 16.91 -9.42 14.79
N ALA A 55 15.87 -9.46 15.64
CA ALA A 55 15.40 -10.67 16.31
C ALA A 55 14.59 -11.62 15.40
N GLY A 56 14.42 -11.29 14.11
CA GLY A 56 13.62 -12.05 13.16
C GLY A 56 12.10 -12.00 13.44
N GLN A 57 11.66 -11.03 14.25
CA GLN A 57 10.27 -10.86 14.63
C GLN A 57 9.55 -9.88 13.70
N LEU A 58 8.22 -9.97 13.66
CA LEU A 58 7.39 -9.01 12.92
C LEU A 58 7.22 -7.73 13.73
N VAL A 59 7.37 -6.59 13.05
CA VAL A 59 7.11 -5.27 13.63
C VAL A 59 5.64 -5.17 14.06
N SER A 60 5.39 -4.72 15.29
CA SER A 60 4.03 -4.60 15.84
C SER A 60 3.24 -3.49 15.17
N ASP A 61 1.91 -3.60 15.21
CA ASP A 61 1.00 -2.55 14.73
C ASP A 61 1.27 -1.21 15.42
N GLU A 62 1.61 -1.21 16.72
CA GLU A 62 1.97 -0.01 17.46
C GLU A 62 3.14 0.75 16.82
N ILE A 63 4.24 0.06 16.52
CA ILE A 63 5.41 0.65 15.88
C ILE A 63 5.05 1.17 14.48
N VAL A 64 4.26 0.41 13.72
CA VAL A 64 3.82 0.83 12.38
C VAL A 64 2.95 2.09 12.46
N ASN A 65 2.00 2.14 13.39
CA ASN A 65 1.11 3.29 13.58
C ASN A 65 1.91 4.54 13.97
N GLU A 66 2.89 4.41 14.85
CA GLU A 66 3.75 5.52 15.26
C GLU A 66 4.58 6.07 14.10
N ILE A 67 5.19 5.20 13.30
CA ILE A 67 5.94 5.60 12.10
C ILE A 67 5.05 6.34 11.10
N VAL A 68 3.81 5.87 10.92
CA VAL A 68 2.84 6.54 10.03
C VAL A 68 2.44 7.90 10.60
N SER A 69 2.18 8.00 11.91
CA SER A 69 1.86 9.25 12.59
C SER A 69 2.96 10.29 12.39
N ASP A 70 4.21 9.93 12.68
CA ASP A 70 5.36 10.82 12.52
C ASP A 70 5.53 11.27 11.07
N ARG A 71 5.32 10.35 10.11
CA ARG A 71 5.49 10.68 8.69
C ARG A 71 4.41 11.65 8.18
N ILE A 72 3.18 11.53 8.67
CA ILE A 72 2.06 12.41 8.27
C ILE A 72 2.28 13.85 8.75
N ASP A 73 3.05 14.06 9.82
CA ASP A 73 3.37 15.38 10.35
C ASP A 73 4.44 16.14 9.54
N ALA A 74 5.13 15.46 8.62
CA ALA A 74 6.16 16.09 7.81
C ALA A 74 5.56 17.21 6.91
N PRO A 75 6.29 18.31 6.66
CA PRO A 75 5.76 19.46 5.91
C PRO A 75 5.25 19.13 4.49
N ASP A 76 5.83 18.13 3.82
CA ASP A 76 5.42 17.70 2.49
C ASP A 76 4.06 16.98 2.47
N CYS A 77 3.59 16.48 3.62
CA CYS A 77 2.26 15.88 3.79
C CYS A 77 1.14 16.90 4.01
N ALA A 78 1.46 18.18 4.20
CA ALA A 78 0.48 19.20 4.57
C ALA A 78 -0.67 19.33 3.56
N LYS A 79 -0.37 19.17 2.26
CA LYS A 79 -1.37 19.23 1.17
C LYS A 79 -2.13 17.91 0.98
N GLY A 80 -1.62 16.82 1.56
CA GLY A 80 -2.14 15.48 1.35
C GLY A 80 -1.05 14.43 1.31
N PHE A 81 -1.47 13.18 1.14
CA PHE A 81 -0.58 12.01 1.05
C PHE A 81 -1.36 10.81 0.51
N ILE A 82 -0.63 9.79 0.08
CA ILE A 82 -1.19 8.49 -0.34
C ILE A 82 -0.57 7.41 0.54
N LEU A 83 -1.36 6.74 1.36
CA LEU A 83 -0.91 5.56 2.10
C LEU A 83 -0.95 4.34 1.17
N ASP A 84 0.21 3.72 0.95
CA ASP A 84 0.35 2.50 0.15
C ASP A 84 0.87 1.36 1.03
N GLY A 85 0.03 0.34 1.23
CA GLY A 85 0.35 -0.79 2.09
C GLY A 85 0.17 -0.52 3.59
N TYR A 86 -0.60 0.50 3.96
CA TYR A 86 -1.17 0.73 5.29
C TYR A 86 -2.51 1.46 5.17
N PRO A 87 -3.52 1.12 5.99
CA PRO A 87 -3.56 -0.02 6.90
C PRO A 87 -3.60 -1.35 6.14
N ARG A 88 -3.19 -2.45 6.80
CA ARG A 88 -3.28 -3.84 6.31
C ARG A 88 -4.23 -4.70 7.12
N THR A 89 -4.69 -4.23 8.27
CA THR A 89 -5.62 -4.92 9.17
C THR A 89 -6.71 -3.95 9.65
N VAL A 90 -7.89 -4.46 10.01
CA VAL A 90 -8.97 -3.62 10.57
C VAL A 90 -8.53 -2.86 11.84
N PRO A 91 -7.79 -3.46 12.79
CA PRO A 91 -7.22 -2.71 13.92
C PRO A 91 -6.35 -1.52 13.49
N GLN A 92 -5.49 -1.67 12.48
CA GLN A 92 -4.70 -0.56 11.94
C GLN A 92 -5.58 0.52 11.29
N ALA A 93 -6.67 0.14 10.62
CA ALA A 93 -7.62 1.11 10.06
C ALA A 93 -8.32 1.93 11.15
N VAL A 94 -8.73 1.29 12.24
CA VAL A 94 -9.30 1.98 13.41
C VAL A 94 -8.27 2.90 14.08
N ALA A 95 -7.02 2.46 14.19
CA ALA A 95 -5.94 3.29 14.74
C ALA A 95 -5.64 4.50 13.84
N LEU A 96 -5.64 4.32 12.52
CA LEU A 96 -5.48 5.42 11.57
C LEU A 96 -6.62 6.43 11.68
N ASP A 97 -7.88 5.97 11.76
CA ASP A 97 -9.03 6.88 11.88
C ASP A 97 -8.91 7.76 13.13
N ARG A 98 -8.52 7.19 14.29
CA ARG A 98 -8.26 7.94 15.53
C ARG A 98 -7.11 8.93 15.39
N MET A 99 -5.99 8.48 14.82
CA MET A 99 -4.80 9.31 14.58
C MET A 99 -5.12 10.52 13.70
N LEU A 100 -5.91 10.34 12.64
CA LEU A 100 -6.33 11.45 11.78
C LEU A 100 -7.26 12.40 12.53
N GLU A 101 -8.19 11.89 13.34
CA GLU A 101 -9.09 12.71 14.16
C GLU A 101 -8.33 13.57 15.18
N GLU A 102 -7.37 12.99 15.91
CA GLU A 102 -6.51 13.70 16.87
C GLU A 102 -5.70 14.83 16.20
N LYS A 103 -5.30 14.62 14.95
CA LYS A 103 -4.58 15.62 14.13
C LYS A 103 -5.51 16.59 13.39
N ASN A 104 -6.83 16.50 13.61
CA ASN A 104 -7.86 17.27 12.89
C ASN A 104 -7.76 17.13 11.35
N LEU A 105 -7.39 15.93 10.89
CA LEU A 105 -7.30 15.55 9.49
C LEU A 105 -8.47 14.64 9.12
N LYS A 106 -8.83 14.65 7.84
CA LYS A 106 -9.85 13.75 7.28
C LYS A 106 -9.28 12.96 6.12
N LEU A 107 -9.57 11.66 6.11
CA LEU A 107 -9.34 10.79 4.97
C LEU A 107 -10.36 11.13 3.87
N ASP A 108 -9.89 11.41 2.67
CA ASP A 108 -10.75 11.82 1.55
C ASP A 108 -11.34 10.60 0.84
N ALA A 109 -10.55 9.57 0.57
CA ALA A 109 -11.02 8.32 -0.05
C ALA A 109 -10.09 7.12 0.18
N VAL A 110 -10.67 5.93 0.05
CA VAL A 110 -9.96 4.66 -0.09
C VAL A 110 -10.19 4.14 -1.49
N ILE A 111 -9.14 4.06 -2.30
CA ILE A 111 -9.21 3.59 -3.68
C ILE A 111 -8.80 2.12 -3.72
N GLU A 112 -9.75 1.23 -3.98
CA GLU A 112 -9.52 -0.19 -4.18
C GLU A 112 -9.35 -0.52 -5.66
N LEU A 113 -8.16 -0.99 -6.03
CA LEU A 113 -7.88 -1.54 -7.36
C LEU A 113 -8.31 -3.01 -7.37
N LYS A 114 -9.47 -3.29 -7.94
CA LYS A 114 -9.99 -4.66 -8.08
C LYS A 114 -9.33 -5.36 -9.24
N VAL A 115 -8.87 -6.58 -9.00
CA VAL A 115 -8.14 -7.37 -10.00
C VAL A 115 -8.54 -8.83 -9.95
N ASP A 116 -8.44 -9.51 -11.09
CA ASP A 116 -8.44 -10.97 -11.12
C ASP A 116 -7.07 -11.46 -10.64
N GLU A 117 -7.05 -11.90 -9.39
CA GLU A 117 -5.84 -12.43 -8.75
C GLU A 117 -5.31 -13.69 -9.45
N ALA A 118 -6.18 -14.54 -9.97
CA ALA A 118 -5.76 -15.73 -10.71
C ALA A 118 -5.11 -15.33 -12.04
N ALA A 119 -5.61 -14.28 -12.70
CA ALA A 119 -4.95 -13.70 -13.86
C ALA A 119 -3.60 -13.05 -13.51
N LEU A 120 -3.43 -12.44 -12.33
CA LEU A 120 -2.14 -11.91 -11.88
C LEU A 120 -1.10 -13.03 -11.69
N VAL A 121 -1.50 -14.12 -11.04
CA VAL A 121 -0.63 -15.29 -10.85
C VAL A 121 -0.24 -15.89 -12.21
N ARG A 122 -1.21 -16.15 -13.09
CA ARG A 122 -0.96 -16.68 -14.44
C ARG A 122 -0.02 -15.78 -15.26
N ARG A 123 -0.19 -14.45 -15.19
CA ARG A 123 0.70 -13.50 -15.88
C ARG A 123 2.14 -13.57 -15.38
N MET A 124 2.34 -13.71 -14.07
CA MET A 124 3.67 -13.89 -13.49
C MET A 124 4.29 -15.23 -13.92
N GLU A 125 3.53 -16.32 -13.83
CA GLU A 125 3.97 -17.65 -14.24
C GLU A 125 4.37 -17.69 -15.73
N ASN A 126 3.56 -17.10 -16.60
CA ASN A 126 3.85 -17.01 -18.03
C ASN A 126 5.13 -16.22 -18.29
N ARG A 127 5.31 -15.06 -17.63
CA ARG A 127 6.55 -14.25 -17.78
C ARG A 127 7.78 -15.04 -17.37
N VAL A 128 7.71 -15.79 -16.27
CA VAL A 128 8.80 -16.67 -15.82
C VAL A 128 9.08 -17.74 -16.86
N ALA A 129 8.04 -18.43 -17.34
CA ALA A 129 8.17 -19.49 -18.34
C ALA A 129 8.77 -18.98 -19.66
N GLU A 130 8.31 -17.84 -20.16
CA GLU A 130 8.84 -17.19 -21.37
C GLU A 130 10.30 -16.77 -21.21
N THR A 131 10.66 -16.21 -20.06
CA THR A 131 12.05 -15.82 -19.76
C THR A 131 12.97 -17.03 -19.75
N VAL A 132 12.56 -18.13 -19.11
CA VAL A 132 13.32 -19.38 -19.08
C VAL A 132 13.44 -19.99 -20.48
N ALA A 133 12.34 -20.03 -21.25
CA ALA A 133 12.33 -20.56 -22.61
C ALA A 133 13.23 -19.76 -23.57
N ALA A 134 13.36 -18.45 -23.34
CA ALA A 134 14.28 -17.58 -24.08
C ALA A 134 15.75 -17.67 -23.60
N GLY A 135 16.06 -18.53 -22.62
CA GLY A 135 17.41 -18.64 -22.03
C GLY A 135 17.82 -17.43 -21.17
N GLY A 136 16.85 -16.60 -20.77
CA GLY A 136 17.07 -15.41 -19.95
C GLY A 136 17.10 -15.72 -18.45
N THR A 137 17.54 -14.74 -17.68
CA THR A 137 17.56 -14.82 -16.21
C THR A 137 16.22 -14.36 -15.65
N VAL A 138 15.53 -15.25 -14.92
CA VAL A 138 14.32 -14.89 -14.17
C VAL A 138 14.66 -13.80 -13.16
N ARG A 139 13.81 -12.78 -13.08
CA ARG A 139 14.02 -11.68 -12.13
C ARG A 139 13.99 -12.20 -10.70
N SER A 140 14.81 -11.64 -9.82
CA SER A 140 14.88 -12.07 -8.42
C SER A 140 13.57 -11.87 -7.65
N ASP A 141 12.69 -10.98 -8.12
CA ASP A 141 11.37 -10.72 -7.57
C ASP A 141 10.25 -11.59 -8.19
N ASP A 142 10.53 -12.31 -9.27
CA ASP A 142 9.59 -13.25 -9.92
C ASP A 142 9.60 -14.62 -9.21
N ASN A 143 9.14 -14.64 -7.96
CA ASN A 143 8.98 -15.83 -7.15
C ASN A 143 7.48 -16.17 -6.94
N PRO A 144 6.93 -17.18 -7.64
CA PRO A 144 5.52 -17.56 -7.53
C PRO A 144 5.09 -17.95 -6.12
N GLU A 145 5.94 -18.63 -5.35
CA GLU A 145 5.63 -19.03 -3.98
C GLU A 145 5.55 -17.82 -3.04
N ALA A 146 6.49 -16.89 -3.16
CA ALA A 146 6.46 -15.64 -2.41
C ALA A 146 5.23 -14.81 -2.79
N PHE A 147 4.89 -14.74 -4.08
CA PHE A 147 3.71 -14.02 -4.54
C PHE A 147 2.41 -14.62 -4.01
N ARG A 148 2.24 -15.94 -4.08
CA ARG A 148 1.06 -16.65 -3.53
C ARG A 148 0.94 -16.44 -2.02
N ARG A 149 2.04 -16.49 -1.26
CA ARG A 149 2.04 -16.18 0.17
C ARG A 149 1.56 -14.76 0.46
N ARG A 150 2.06 -13.77 -0.29
CA ARG A 150 1.61 -12.36 -0.15
C ARG A 150 0.14 -12.18 -0.53
N LEU A 151 -0.35 -12.94 -1.50
CA LEU A 151 -1.75 -12.91 -1.90
C LEU A 151 -2.65 -13.52 -0.82
N GLN A 152 -2.23 -14.64 -0.23
CA GLN A 152 -2.94 -15.25 0.90
C GLN A 152 -3.01 -14.28 2.08
N GLU A 153 -1.87 -13.67 2.45
CA GLU A 153 -1.85 -12.69 3.54
C GLU A 153 -2.77 -11.49 3.26
N TYR A 154 -2.79 -11.00 2.02
CA TYR A 154 -3.73 -9.95 1.60
C TYR A 154 -5.18 -10.38 1.82
N ARG A 155 -5.58 -11.58 1.38
CA ARG A 155 -6.96 -12.09 1.53
C ARG A 155 -7.36 -12.20 2.99
N GLU A 156 -6.48 -12.74 3.82
CA GLU A 156 -6.79 -13.00 5.23
C GLU A 156 -6.85 -11.72 6.07
N LYS A 157 -5.94 -10.77 5.82
CA LYS A 157 -5.76 -9.61 6.70
C LYS A 157 -6.30 -8.32 6.12
N THR A 158 -6.09 -8.10 4.83
CA THR A 158 -6.26 -6.80 4.16
C THR A 158 -7.55 -6.69 3.37
N ALA A 159 -8.03 -7.76 2.72
CA ALA A 159 -9.31 -7.74 2.01
C ALA A 159 -10.53 -7.38 2.91
N PRO A 160 -10.57 -7.73 4.21
CA PRO A 160 -11.64 -7.25 5.11
C PRO A 160 -11.70 -5.72 5.26
N LEU A 161 -10.63 -4.99 4.90
CA LEU A 161 -10.65 -3.53 4.90
C LEU A 161 -11.63 -2.95 3.89
N SER A 162 -11.88 -3.63 2.78
CA SER A 162 -12.85 -3.16 1.78
C SER A 162 -14.23 -3.04 2.42
N GLU A 163 -14.68 -4.05 3.17
CA GLU A 163 -15.95 -3.99 3.90
C GLU A 163 -15.95 -2.92 5.00
N HIS A 164 -14.84 -2.78 5.73
CA HIS A 164 -14.69 -1.73 6.73
C HIS A 164 -14.89 -0.32 6.13
N TYR A 165 -14.21 0.00 5.04
CA TYR A 165 -14.30 1.32 4.39
C TYR A 165 -15.56 1.51 3.54
N ALA A 166 -16.19 0.43 3.08
CA ALA A 166 -17.49 0.50 2.43
C ALA A 166 -18.56 0.98 3.41
N ARG A 167 -18.56 0.47 4.65
CA ARG A 167 -19.51 0.87 5.70
C ARG A 167 -19.37 2.34 6.11
N THR A 168 -18.18 2.92 5.98
CA THR A 168 -17.93 4.35 6.26
C THR A 168 -18.18 5.26 5.06
N GLY A 169 -18.56 4.70 3.89
CA GLY A 169 -18.80 5.45 2.66
C GLY A 169 -17.52 5.97 1.97
N ARG A 170 -16.34 5.61 2.48
CA ARG A 170 -15.03 6.10 1.98
C ARG A 170 -14.44 5.23 0.88
N LEU A 171 -14.89 3.98 0.73
CA LEU A 171 -14.42 3.08 -0.31
C LEU A 171 -14.91 3.51 -1.70
N LYS A 172 -13.97 3.56 -2.64
CA LYS A 172 -14.20 3.74 -4.08
C LYS A 172 -13.43 2.65 -4.81
N THR A 173 -14.08 2.00 -5.78
CA THR A 173 -13.48 0.87 -6.50
C THR A 173 -13.18 1.25 -7.93
N VAL A 174 -12.04 0.82 -8.45
CA VAL A 174 -11.62 0.97 -9.84
C VAL A 174 -11.22 -0.38 -10.43
N ASP A 175 -11.38 -0.57 -11.74
CA ASP A 175 -10.93 -1.78 -12.41
C ASP A 175 -9.40 -1.77 -12.59
N GLY A 176 -8.68 -2.43 -11.69
CA GLY A 176 -7.23 -2.57 -11.77
C GLY A 176 -6.73 -3.48 -12.88
N MET A 177 -7.61 -4.12 -13.65
CA MET A 177 -7.24 -4.92 -14.84
C MET A 177 -7.18 -4.10 -16.12
N ALA A 178 -7.76 -2.90 -16.13
CA ALA A 178 -7.69 -1.98 -17.26
C ALA A 178 -6.27 -1.46 -17.48
N ASP A 179 -6.03 -0.83 -18.65
CA ASP A 179 -4.74 -0.19 -18.91
C ASP A 179 -4.51 1.00 -17.97
N VAL A 180 -3.23 1.35 -17.75
CA VAL A 180 -2.81 2.36 -16.78
C VAL A 180 -3.55 3.69 -16.97
N LYS A 181 -3.75 4.13 -18.21
CA LYS A 181 -4.38 5.44 -18.49
C LYS A 181 -5.85 5.42 -18.10
N THR A 182 -6.56 4.34 -18.41
CA THR A 182 -7.95 4.16 -18.02
C THR A 182 -8.11 4.16 -16.51
N VAL A 183 -7.28 3.41 -15.79
CA VAL A 183 -7.30 3.40 -14.31
C VAL A 183 -7.00 4.79 -13.74
N THR A 184 -6.00 5.49 -14.27
CA THR A 184 -5.68 6.85 -13.83
C THR A 184 -6.86 7.79 -14.03
N ALA A 185 -7.51 7.76 -15.19
CA ALA A 185 -8.66 8.60 -15.48
C ALA A 185 -9.86 8.32 -14.56
N GLU A 186 -10.11 7.05 -14.22
CA GLU A 186 -11.15 6.68 -13.25
C GLU A 186 -10.85 7.20 -11.85
N ILE A 187 -9.61 7.04 -11.39
CA ILE A 187 -9.17 7.56 -10.08
C ILE A 187 -9.34 9.09 -10.06
N GLU A 188 -8.91 9.79 -11.09
CA GLU A 188 -9.05 11.25 -11.15
C GLU A 188 -10.51 11.70 -11.16
N LYS A 189 -11.39 10.96 -11.83
CA LYS A 189 -12.83 11.22 -11.80
C LYS A 189 -13.43 11.03 -10.40
N ILE A 190 -12.92 10.08 -9.62
CA ILE A 190 -13.33 9.87 -8.22
C ILE A 190 -12.87 11.03 -7.32
N LEU A 191 -11.75 11.65 -7.65
CA LEU A 191 -11.12 12.72 -6.86
C LEU A 191 -11.58 14.14 -7.26
N ALA A 192 -12.33 14.27 -8.35
CA ALA A 192 -12.89 15.53 -8.86
C ALA A 192 -14.18 15.92 -8.11
#